data_AF-A0A1R1LN94-F1
#
_entry.id   AF-A0A1R1LN94-F1
#
_cell.length_a   1.000
_cell.length_b   1.000
_cell.length_c   1.000
_cell.angle_alpha   90.00
_cell.angle_beta   90.00
_cell.angle_gamma   90.00
#
_symmetry.space_group_name_H-M   'P 1'
#
loop_
_entity.id
_entity.type
_entity.pdbx_description
1 polymer ?
#
loop_
_entity_poly.entity_id
_entity_poly.type
_entity_poly.pdbx_seq_one_letter_code
_entity_poly.pdbx_strand_id
1 'polypeptide(L)'
;MAENYRLKGSGLDTPQEARARLLPRFTPNPDAFGTWTENFARFMGTPQFLLYMTVFVMVWLGWNTFAPEPLQFDPRSLNYTLLTLILSLQASYAAPLLLLAQNRQDDRDRVALEQDRQQAARNLSDTEYLNRELASVRIALREVATRDFIRSELRSLLEDLQAEDDDGSDQRRSREKAAGRR
;
A
#
# COMPACT_ATOMS: atom_id res chain seq x y z
N MET A 1 -8.15 64.08 -19.15
CA MET A 1 -8.03 62.79 -19.87
C MET A 1 -7.30 61.80 -18.98
N ALA A 2 -8.03 60.89 -18.34
CA ALA A 2 -7.54 59.59 -17.87
C ALA A 2 -8.77 58.76 -17.52
N GLU A 3 -8.94 57.69 -18.29
CA GLU A 3 -10.14 56.88 -18.44
C GLU A 3 -10.13 55.74 -17.41
N ASN A 4 -11.07 55.75 -16.47
CA ASN A 4 -11.25 54.65 -15.53
C ASN A 4 -11.96 53.49 -16.24
N TYR A 5 -11.19 52.62 -16.91
CA TYR A 5 -11.67 51.32 -17.38
C TYR A 5 -12.00 50.42 -16.18
N ARG A 6 -13.25 50.47 -15.73
CA ARG A 6 -13.84 49.38 -14.94
C ARG A 6 -14.07 48.19 -15.88
N LEU A 7 -13.09 47.29 -15.94
CA LEU A 7 -13.27 45.97 -16.54
C LEU A 7 -14.28 45.19 -15.68
N LYS A 8 -15.53 45.21 -16.12
CA LYS A 8 -16.59 44.34 -15.62
C LYS A 8 -16.31 42.93 -16.16
N GLY A 9 -15.55 42.14 -15.39
CA GLY A 9 -15.34 40.73 -15.66
C GLY A 9 -16.69 40.01 -15.74
N SER A 10 -17.05 39.63 -16.96
CA SER A 10 -18.21 38.80 -17.28
C SER A 10 -17.95 37.40 -16.74
N GLY A 11 -18.50 37.08 -15.58
CA GLY A 11 -18.57 35.71 -15.06
C GLY A 11 -19.57 34.93 -15.90
N LEU A 12 -19.10 34.33 -16.99
CA LEU A 12 -19.88 33.60 -17.99
C LEU A 12 -19.71 32.07 -17.87
N ASP A 13 -19.44 31.53 -16.69
CA ASP A 13 -19.27 30.08 -16.51
C ASP A 13 -19.85 29.58 -15.17
N THR A 14 -21.09 29.97 -14.87
CA THR A 14 -21.92 29.19 -13.95
C THR A 14 -23.01 28.52 -14.77
N PRO A 15 -23.00 27.20 -14.97
CA PRO A 15 -24.14 26.53 -15.58
C PRO A 15 -25.35 26.68 -14.65
N GLN A 16 -26.19 27.66 -14.98
CA GLN A 16 -27.58 27.72 -14.54
C GLN A 16 -28.30 26.55 -15.22
N GLU A 17 -28.75 25.59 -14.41
CA GLU A 17 -30.05 24.90 -14.48
C GLU A 17 -29.98 23.58 -13.69
N ALA A 18 -29.94 23.71 -12.37
CA ALA A 18 -30.41 22.64 -11.51
C ALA A 18 -31.95 22.59 -11.61
N ARG A 19 -32.46 21.91 -12.66
CA ARG A 19 -33.87 21.48 -12.72
C ARG A 19 -34.22 20.85 -11.37
N ALA A 20 -35.14 21.48 -10.65
CA ALA A 20 -35.66 20.96 -9.39
C ALA A 20 -36.26 19.57 -9.64
N ARG A 21 -35.48 18.52 -9.34
CA ARG A 21 -35.93 17.13 -9.41
C ARG A 21 -36.89 16.93 -8.23
N LEU A 22 -38.17 16.78 -8.54
CA LEU A 22 -39.28 16.52 -7.60
C LEU A 22 -39.21 15.17 -6.88
N LEU A 23 -38.20 14.34 -7.17
CA LEU A 23 -38.00 13.07 -6.49
C LEU A 23 -36.81 13.19 -5.53
N PRO A 24 -36.98 12.86 -4.23
CA PRO A 24 -35.85 12.74 -3.33
C PRO A 24 -34.91 11.68 -3.90
N ARG A 25 -33.68 12.11 -4.20
CA ARG A 25 -32.61 11.22 -4.65
C ARG A 25 -32.32 10.28 -3.49
N PHE A 26 -32.85 9.06 -3.53
CA PHE A 26 -32.33 7.99 -2.70
C PHE A 26 -30.88 7.81 -3.11
N THR A 27 -29.97 8.29 -2.27
CA THR A 27 -28.55 7.93 -2.30
C THR A 27 -28.39 6.81 -1.27
N PRO A 28 -28.47 5.53 -1.67
CA PRO A 28 -28.15 4.44 -0.75
C PRO A 28 -26.74 4.70 -0.24
N ASN A 29 -26.55 4.72 1.08
CA ASN A 29 -25.26 5.02 1.68
C ASN A 29 -24.29 3.87 1.31
N PRO A 30 -23.35 4.07 0.37
CA PRO A 30 -22.57 2.99 -0.22
C PRO A 30 -21.64 2.34 0.82
N ASP A 31 -21.24 3.09 1.84
CA ASP A 31 -20.37 2.63 2.92
C ASP A 31 -21.08 1.61 3.82
N ALA A 32 -22.36 1.83 4.14
CA ALA A 32 -23.14 0.92 4.97
C ALA A 32 -23.38 -0.44 4.28
N PHE A 33 -23.68 -0.41 2.98
CA PHE A 33 -23.82 -1.62 2.17
C PHE A 33 -22.47 -2.33 2.00
N GLY A 34 -21.37 -1.56 1.88
CA GLY A 34 -20.01 -2.08 1.81
C GLY A 34 -19.59 -2.86 3.06
N THR A 35 -19.80 -2.31 4.25
CA THR A 35 -19.46 -3.02 5.50
C THR A 35 -20.32 -4.28 5.69
N TRP A 36 -21.61 -4.22 5.34
CA TRP A 36 -22.51 -5.36 5.48
C TRP A 36 -22.13 -6.52 4.54
N THR A 37 -21.83 -6.21 3.27
CA THR A 37 -21.35 -7.19 2.28
C THR A 37 -19.99 -7.80 2.67
N GLU A 38 -19.09 -7.02 3.26
CA GLU A 38 -17.78 -7.50 3.71
C GLU A 38 -17.86 -8.48 4.90
N ASN A 39 -18.78 -8.23 5.82
CA ASN A 39 -19.06 -9.15 6.91
C ASN A 39 -19.77 -10.41 6.39
N PHE A 40 -20.70 -10.26 5.45
CA PHE A 40 -21.40 -11.39 4.84
C PHE A 40 -20.46 -12.29 4.02
N ALA A 41 -19.51 -11.71 3.28
CA ALA A 41 -18.49 -12.44 2.54
C ALA A 41 -17.54 -13.22 3.48
N ARG A 42 -17.08 -12.58 4.57
CA ARG A 42 -16.28 -13.28 5.59
C ARG A 42 -17.05 -14.40 6.28
N PHE A 43 -18.35 -14.21 6.50
CA PHE A 43 -19.22 -15.23 7.11
C PHE A 43 -19.42 -16.44 6.19
N MET A 44 -19.73 -16.23 4.90
CA MET A 44 -19.88 -17.33 3.93
C MET A 44 -18.58 -18.10 3.66
N GLY A 45 -17.41 -17.46 3.76
CA GLY A 45 -16.11 -18.10 3.56
C GLY A 45 -15.64 -18.98 4.74
N THR A 46 -16.38 -19.01 5.86
CA THR A 46 -15.99 -19.75 7.07
C THR A 46 -16.69 -21.12 7.10
N PRO A 47 -16.01 -22.23 7.49
CA PRO A 47 -16.64 -23.55 7.61
C PRO A 47 -17.82 -23.60 8.59
N GLN A 48 -17.89 -22.63 9.50
CA GLN A 48 -18.98 -22.47 10.46
C GLN A 48 -20.34 -22.21 9.79
N PHE A 49 -20.37 -21.50 8.65
CA PHE A 49 -21.61 -21.25 7.91
C PHE A 49 -22.22 -22.55 7.40
N LEU A 50 -21.40 -23.42 6.83
CA LEU A 50 -21.83 -24.74 6.35
C LEU A 50 -22.41 -25.56 7.50
N LEU A 51 -21.75 -25.56 8.67
CA LEU A 51 -22.25 -26.27 9.85
C LEU A 51 -23.62 -25.75 10.29
N TYR A 52 -23.81 -24.44 10.40
CA TYR A 52 -25.12 -23.86 10.74
C TYR A 52 -26.20 -24.22 9.72
N MET A 53 -25.89 -24.16 8.41
CA MET A 53 -26.83 -24.55 7.36
C MET A 53 -27.18 -26.03 7.41
N THR A 54 -26.20 -26.92 7.66
CA THR A 54 -26.45 -28.35 7.83
C THR A 54 -27.32 -28.62 9.04
N VAL A 55 -27.05 -27.97 10.18
CA VAL A 55 -27.88 -28.10 11.39
C VAL A 55 -29.30 -27.62 11.14
N PHE A 56 -29.47 -26.48 10.45
CA PHE A 56 -30.80 -25.97 10.09
C PHE A 56 -31.59 -26.97 9.24
N VAL A 57 -30.96 -27.52 8.19
CA VAL A 57 -31.60 -28.54 7.34
C VAL A 57 -31.94 -29.80 8.14
N MET A 58 -31.04 -30.26 9.01
CA MET A 58 -31.30 -31.44 9.86
C MET A 58 -32.44 -31.21 10.85
N VAL A 59 -32.51 -30.04 11.48
CA VAL A 59 -33.60 -29.68 12.41
C VAL A 59 -34.92 -29.57 11.65
N TRP A 60 -34.92 -28.97 10.46
CA TRP A 60 -36.12 -28.87 9.61
C TRP A 60 -36.65 -30.23 9.20
N LEU A 61 -35.76 -31.11 8.72
CA LEU A 61 -36.11 -32.47 8.32
C LEU A 61 -36.59 -33.27 9.54
N GLY A 62 -35.89 -33.17 10.67
CA GLY A 62 -36.25 -33.83 11.91
C GLY A 62 -37.64 -33.41 12.39
N TRP A 63 -37.90 -32.09 12.47
CA TRP A 63 -39.20 -31.57 12.88
C TRP A 63 -40.32 -32.06 11.97
N ASN A 64 -40.17 -31.95 10.65
CA ASN A 64 -41.21 -32.35 9.70
C ASN A 64 -41.34 -33.88 9.53
N THR A 65 -40.32 -34.66 9.94
CA THR A 65 -40.38 -36.13 9.92
C THR A 65 -41.03 -36.70 11.19
N PHE A 66 -40.70 -36.15 12.36
CA PHE A 66 -41.16 -36.68 13.65
C PHE A 66 -42.45 -36.02 14.17
N ALA A 67 -42.88 -34.88 13.60
CA ALA A 67 -44.14 -34.24 13.97
C ALA A 67 -45.37 -35.02 13.45
N PRO A 68 -46.48 -35.07 14.22
CA PRO A 68 -47.75 -35.59 13.73
C PRO A 68 -48.25 -34.82 12.50
N GLU A 69 -48.92 -35.48 11.55
CA GLU A 69 -49.48 -34.89 10.31
C GLU A 69 -50.11 -33.48 10.45
N PRO A 70 -50.94 -33.18 11.47
CA PRO A 70 -51.54 -31.84 11.60
C PRO A 70 -50.55 -30.73 12.02
N LEU A 71 -49.34 -31.06 12.46
CA LEU A 71 -48.30 -30.12 12.87
C LEU A 71 -47.08 -30.11 11.92
N GLN A 72 -47.13 -30.89 10.83
CA GLN A 72 -46.11 -30.87 9.79
C GLN A 72 -46.27 -29.60 8.95
N PHE A 73 -45.35 -28.66 9.12
CA PHE A 73 -45.32 -27.43 8.32
C PHE A 73 -44.96 -27.71 6.86
N ASP A 74 -44.12 -28.71 6.62
CA ASP A 74 -43.65 -29.14 5.30
C ASP A 74 -43.78 -30.67 5.21
N PRO A 75 -44.98 -31.18 4.87
CA PRO A 75 -45.28 -32.60 4.93
C PRO A 75 -44.33 -33.45 4.10
N ARG A 76 -43.91 -34.59 4.66
CA ARG A 76 -43.10 -35.60 3.96
C ARG A 76 -43.75 -36.04 2.63
N SER A 77 -45.09 -36.09 2.58
CA SER A 77 -45.85 -36.51 1.39
C SER A 77 -45.66 -35.58 0.19
N LEU A 78 -45.32 -34.32 0.43
CA LEU A 78 -45.02 -33.30 -0.58
C LEU A 78 -43.51 -33.16 -0.83
N ASN A 79 -42.69 -34.13 -0.39
CA ASN A 79 -41.24 -34.15 -0.56
C ASN A 79 -40.51 -32.88 -0.08
N TYR A 80 -40.98 -32.25 0.99
CA TYR A 80 -40.39 -31.03 1.53
C TYR A 80 -40.36 -29.86 0.52
N THR A 81 -41.50 -29.61 -0.12
CA THR A 81 -41.64 -28.55 -1.14
C THR A 81 -41.22 -27.18 -0.58
N LEU A 82 -41.56 -26.85 0.66
CA LEU A 82 -41.22 -25.54 1.23
C LEU A 82 -39.72 -25.37 1.44
N LEU A 83 -39.05 -26.40 1.98
CA LEU A 83 -37.58 -26.39 2.12
C LEU A 83 -36.93 -26.14 0.75
N THR A 84 -37.39 -26.84 -0.28
CA THR A 84 -36.86 -26.72 -1.65
C THR A 84 -37.10 -25.33 -2.24
N LEU A 85 -38.28 -24.76 -2.05
CA LEU A 85 -38.60 -23.40 -2.48
C LEU A 85 -37.73 -22.36 -1.78
N ILE A 86 -37.51 -22.50 -0.47
CA ILE A 86 -36.65 -21.58 0.29
C ILE A 86 -35.20 -21.68 -0.18
N LEU A 87 -34.66 -22.89 -0.36
CA LEU A 87 -33.28 -23.09 -0.80
C LEU A 87 -33.04 -22.56 -2.23
N SER A 88 -33.98 -22.79 -3.14
CA SER A 88 -33.90 -22.25 -4.50
C SER A 88 -33.97 -20.72 -4.53
N LEU A 89 -34.85 -20.12 -3.72
CA LEU A 89 -34.92 -18.67 -3.55
C LEU A 89 -33.62 -18.10 -2.96
N GLN A 90 -33.06 -18.76 -1.94
CA GLN A 90 -31.82 -18.36 -1.30
C GLN A 90 -30.66 -18.33 -2.30
N ALA A 91 -30.51 -19.35 -3.14
CA ALA A 91 -29.50 -19.37 -4.20
C ALA A 91 -29.72 -18.24 -5.23
N SER A 92 -30.97 -18.00 -5.63
CA SER A 92 -31.32 -16.97 -6.62
C SER A 92 -31.02 -15.55 -6.11
N TYR A 93 -31.28 -15.26 -4.84
CA TYR A 93 -30.97 -13.94 -4.26
C TYR A 93 -29.51 -13.78 -3.84
N ALA A 94 -28.82 -14.88 -3.54
CA ALA A 94 -27.39 -14.84 -3.23
C ALA A 94 -26.56 -14.38 -4.44
N ALA A 95 -26.90 -14.81 -5.66
CA ALA A 95 -26.16 -14.45 -6.87
C ALA A 95 -26.02 -12.93 -7.11
N PRO A 96 -27.10 -12.11 -7.15
CA PRO A 96 -26.98 -10.67 -7.37
C PRO A 96 -26.28 -9.95 -6.21
N LEU A 97 -26.48 -10.40 -4.96
CA LEU A 97 -25.79 -9.83 -3.81
C LEU A 97 -24.28 -10.13 -3.86
N LEU A 98 -23.92 -11.35 -4.24
CA LEU A 98 -22.55 -11.77 -4.43
C LEU A 98 -21.87 -10.97 -5.54
N LEU A 99 -22.55 -10.73 -6.67
CA LEU A 99 -22.02 -9.90 -7.76
C LEU A 99 -21.73 -8.46 -7.31
N LEU A 100 -22.60 -7.87 -6.48
CA LEU A 100 -22.35 -6.53 -5.92
C LEU A 100 -21.17 -6.54 -4.94
N ALA A 101 -21.02 -7.60 -4.14
CA ALA A 101 -19.88 -7.75 -3.25
C ALA A 101 -18.57 -7.94 -4.04
N GLN A 102 -18.60 -8.72 -5.12
CA GLN A 102 -17.47 -8.98 -6.01
C GLN A 102 -17.02 -7.73 -6.75
N ASN A 103 -17.93 -6.98 -7.39
CA ASN A 103 -17.58 -5.72 -8.07
C ASN A 103 -16.81 -4.76 -7.16
N ARG A 104 -17.19 -4.72 -5.87
CA ARG A 104 -16.53 -3.85 -4.89
C ARG A 104 -15.18 -4.40 -4.40
N GLN A 105 -15.02 -5.71 -4.36
CA GLN A 105 -13.71 -6.34 -4.12
C GLN A 105 -12.77 -6.05 -5.29
N ASP A 106 -13.25 -6.22 -6.53
CA ASP A 106 -12.49 -5.95 -7.75
C ASP A 106 -12.06 -4.47 -7.84
N ASP A 107 -12.92 -3.53 -7.46
CA ASP A 107 -12.59 -2.11 -7.40
C ASP A 107 -11.46 -1.82 -6.39
N ARG A 108 -11.50 -2.43 -5.21
CA ARG A 108 -10.42 -2.29 -4.20
C ARG A 108 -9.12 -2.91 -4.69
N ASP A 109 -9.20 -4.11 -5.25
CA ASP A 109 -8.05 -4.84 -5.76
C ASP A 109 -7.39 -4.08 -6.93
N ARG A 110 -8.19 -3.44 -7.77
CA ARG A 110 -7.70 -2.54 -8.82
C ARG A 110 -6.92 -1.35 -8.25
N VAL A 111 -7.47 -0.67 -7.24
CA VAL A 111 -6.76 0.47 -6.60
C VAL A 111 -5.45 0.01 -5.96
N ALA A 112 -5.46 -1.13 -5.27
CA ALA A 112 -4.26 -1.70 -4.68
C ALA A 112 -3.20 -2.03 -5.75
N LEU A 113 -3.60 -2.61 -6.88
CA LEU A 113 -2.70 -2.90 -8.00
C LEU A 113 -2.15 -1.62 -8.67
N GLU A 114 -2.96 -0.57 -8.80
CA GLU A 114 -2.50 0.72 -9.33
C GLU A 114 -1.47 1.38 -8.40
N GLN A 115 -1.68 1.30 -7.08
CA GLN A 115 -0.72 1.78 -6.08
C GLN A 115 0.58 0.98 -6.11
N ASP A 116 0.50 -0.35 -6.16
CA ASP A 116 1.68 -1.23 -6.25
C ASP A 116 2.51 -0.92 -7.50
N ARG A 117 1.87 -0.72 -8.66
CA ARG A 117 2.55 -0.29 -9.89
C ARG A 117 3.25 1.06 -9.74
N GLN A 118 2.60 2.05 -9.12
CA GLN A 118 3.23 3.35 -8.88
C GLN A 118 4.42 3.23 -7.92
N GLN A 119 4.31 2.39 -6.90
CA GLN A 119 5.38 2.17 -5.94
C GLN A 119 6.56 1.44 -6.59
N ALA A 120 6.31 0.42 -7.42
CA ALA A 120 7.33 -0.27 -8.20
C ALA A 120 8.07 0.69 -9.15
N ALA A 121 7.35 1.60 -9.81
CA ALA A 121 7.96 2.61 -10.68
C ALA A 121 8.86 3.58 -9.89
N ARG A 122 8.44 4.01 -8.70
CA ARG A 122 9.27 4.85 -7.80
C ARG A 122 10.50 4.10 -7.30
N ASN A 123 10.35 2.84 -6.90
CA ASN A 123 11.48 2.02 -6.45
C ASN A 123 12.52 1.84 -7.56
N LEU A 124 12.07 1.68 -8.82
CA LEU A 124 12.97 1.62 -9.96
C LEU A 124 13.72 2.95 -10.14
N SER A 125 13.02 4.10 -10.12
CA SER A 125 13.67 5.40 -10.24
C SER A 125 14.66 5.69 -9.09
N ASP A 126 14.32 5.28 -7.87
CA ASP A 126 15.20 5.45 -6.71
C ASP A 126 16.46 4.58 -6.86
N THR A 127 16.30 3.36 -7.39
CA THR A 127 17.44 2.47 -7.67
C THR A 127 18.32 3.05 -8.78
N GLU A 128 17.74 3.60 -9.84
CA GLU A 128 18.49 4.26 -10.90
C GLU A 128 19.22 5.50 -10.38
N TYR A 129 18.58 6.29 -9.52
CA TYR A 129 19.18 7.44 -8.86
C TYR A 129 20.38 7.02 -8.00
N LEU A 130 20.18 6.04 -7.11
CA LEU A 130 21.24 5.50 -6.26
C LEU A 130 22.40 4.92 -7.08
N ASN A 131 22.13 4.24 -8.19
CA ASN A 131 23.17 3.73 -9.09
C ASN A 131 23.98 4.87 -9.74
N ARG A 132 23.32 5.97 -10.13
CA ARG A 132 23.99 7.14 -10.69
C ARG A 132 24.85 7.86 -9.65
N GLU A 133 24.34 8.02 -8.43
CA GLU A 133 25.11 8.59 -7.31
C GLU A 133 26.27 7.67 -6.91
N LEU A 134 26.09 6.35 -6.88
CA LEU A 134 27.19 5.40 -6.66
C LEU A 134 28.26 5.50 -7.74
N ALA A 135 27.87 5.68 -9.00
CA ALA A 135 28.81 5.87 -10.10
C ALA A 135 29.63 7.17 -9.95
N SER A 136 28.99 8.28 -9.55
CA SER A 136 29.69 9.55 -9.30
C SER A 136 30.66 9.44 -8.12
N VAL A 137 30.22 8.85 -7.00
CA VAL A 137 31.06 8.58 -5.82
C VAL A 137 32.24 7.69 -6.18
N ARG A 138 32.03 6.64 -7.00
CA ARG A 138 33.11 5.75 -7.45
C ARG A 138 34.17 6.49 -8.27
N ILE A 139 33.78 7.43 -9.13
CA ILE A 139 34.72 8.23 -9.93
C ILE A 139 35.53 9.14 -9.01
N ALA A 140 34.87 9.86 -8.10
CA ALA A 140 35.55 10.72 -7.13
C ALA A 140 36.55 9.95 -6.25
N LEU A 141 36.16 8.76 -5.77
CA LEU A 141 37.06 7.88 -5.03
C LEU A 141 38.26 7.40 -5.87
N ARG A 142 38.06 7.14 -7.17
CA ARG A 142 39.15 6.73 -8.07
C ARG A 142 40.19 7.82 -8.23
N GLU A 143 39.78 9.09 -8.29
CA GLU A 143 40.68 10.23 -8.39
C GLU A 143 41.53 10.39 -7.11
N VAL A 144 40.91 10.34 -5.93
CA VAL A 144 41.59 10.49 -4.63
C VAL A 144 42.44 9.27 -4.27
N ALA A 145 42.01 8.06 -4.61
CA ALA A 145 42.69 6.82 -4.24
C ALA A 145 43.66 6.31 -5.32
N THR A 146 44.14 7.17 -6.22
CA THR A 146 45.16 6.74 -7.18
C THR A 146 46.39 6.28 -6.39
N ARG A 147 46.83 5.03 -6.62
CA ARG A 147 47.94 4.39 -5.88
C ARG A 147 49.18 5.27 -5.78
N ASP A 148 49.44 6.07 -6.82
CA ASP A 148 50.58 6.96 -6.89
C ASP A 148 50.42 8.21 -6.02
N PHE A 149 49.20 8.75 -5.86
CA PHE A 149 48.90 9.85 -4.93
C PHE A 149 49.00 9.39 -3.48
N ILE A 150 48.40 8.24 -3.15
CA ILE A 150 48.55 7.65 -1.80
C ILE A 150 50.02 7.37 -1.50
N ARG A 151 50.78 6.89 -2.49
CA ARG A 151 52.22 6.65 -2.32
C ARG A 151 53.01 7.97 -2.16
N SER A 152 52.69 9.01 -2.91
CA SER A 152 53.38 10.30 -2.80
C SER A 152 53.11 10.96 -1.45
N GLU A 153 51.87 10.94 -0.98
CA GLU A 153 51.53 11.48 0.35
C GLU A 153 52.17 10.68 1.49
N LEU A 154 52.09 9.34 1.44
CA LEU A 154 52.79 8.50 2.42
C LEU A 154 54.30 8.75 2.43
N ARG A 155 54.90 9.02 1.26
CA ARG A 155 56.34 9.30 1.18
C ARG A 155 56.68 10.71 1.65
N SER A 156 55.86 11.71 1.31
CA SER A 156 56.00 13.09 1.82
C SER A 156 55.92 13.13 3.34
N LEU A 157 54.90 12.49 3.93
CA LEU A 157 54.76 12.40 5.39
C LEU A 157 55.93 11.67 6.05
N LEU A 158 56.50 10.66 5.39
CA LEU A 158 57.66 9.93 5.91
C LEU A 158 58.96 10.76 5.81
N GLU A 159 59.10 11.56 4.76
CA GLU A 159 60.20 12.53 4.60
C GLU A 159 60.14 13.63 5.65
N ASP A 160 58.96 14.19 5.91
CA ASP A 160 58.76 15.21 6.95
C ASP A 160 59.16 14.69 8.35
N LEU A 161 58.72 13.47 8.69
CA LEU A 161 59.09 12.84 9.97
C LEU A 161 60.59 12.54 10.07
N GLN A 162 61.23 12.13 8.97
CA GLN A 162 62.69 11.91 8.94
C GLN A 162 63.47 13.22 9.08
N ALA A 163 62.99 14.30 8.45
CA ALA A 163 63.61 15.61 8.56
C ALA A 163 63.53 16.16 9.99
N GLU A 164 62.41 15.96 10.69
CA GLU A 164 62.29 16.31 12.11
C GLU A 164 63.28 15.53 13.01
N ASP A 165 63.46 14.23 12.76
CA ASP A 165 64.42 13.41 13.51
C ASP A 165 65.88 13.85 13.25
N ASP A 166 66.23 14.16 12.00
CA ASP A 166 67.59 14.54 11.62
C ASP A 166 67.96 15.93 12.17
N ASP A 167 67.04 16.90 12.10
CA ASP A 167 67.23 18.25 12.66
C ASP A 167 67.33 18.19 14.21
N GLY A 168 66.53 17.33 14.84
CA GLY A 168 66.65 17.04 16.28
C GLY A 168 68.01 16.41 16.65
N SER A 169 68.55 15.57 15.78
CA SER A 169 69.86 14.93 15.98
C SER A 169 71.04 15.91 15.81
N ASP A 170 70.94 16.82 14.84
CA ASP A 170 71.96 17.83 14.56
C ASP A 170 71.96 18.96 15.60
N GLN A 171 70.78 19.33 16.11
CA GLN A 171 70.67 20.23 17.27
C GLN A 171 71.30 19.62 18.53
N ARG A 172 71.13 18.31 18.75
CA ARG A 172 71.80 17.58 19.84
C ARG A 172 73.33 17.58 19.67
N ARG A 173 73.83 17.24 18.48
CA ARG A 173 75.29 17.24 18.20
C ARG A 173 75.91 18.62 18.33
N SER A 174 75.19 19.66 17.91
CA SER A 174 75.64 21.05 18.02
C SER A 174 75.73 21.50 19.48
N ARG A 175 74.75 21.12 20.31
CA ARG A 175 74.81 21.32 21.78
C ARG A 175 75.96 20.56 22.43
N GLU A 176 76.23 19.33 22.00
CA GLU A 176 77.29 18.50 22.54
C GLU A 176 78.70 19.03 22.18
N LYS A 177 78.89 19.49 20.94
CA LYS A 177 80.12 20.19 20.52
C LYS A 177 80.34 21.52 21.26
N ALA A 178 79.27 22.24 21.58
CA ALA A 178 79.36 23.46 22.39
C ALA A 178 79.68 23.16 23.86
N ALA A 179 79.23 22.03 24.38
CA ALA A 179 79.52 21.58 25.74
C ALA A 179 80.93 21.00 25.90
N GLY A 180 81.45 20.28 24.90
CA GLY A 180 82.78 19.66 24.92
C GLY A 180 83.97 20.59 24.62
N ARG A 181 83.72 21.89 24.44
CA ARG A 181 84.75 22.91 24.13
C ARG A 181 85.14 23.78 25.34
N ARG A 182 84.75 23.37 26.54
CA ARG A 182 85.12 23.97 27.83
C ARG A 182 86.05 23.04 28.59
#